data_AF-A0A927UL86-F1
#
_entry.id   AF-A0A927UL86-F1
#
_cell.length_a   1.000
_cell.length_b   1.000
_cell.length_c   1.000
_cell.angle_alpha   90.00
_cell.angle_beta   90.00
_cell.angle_gamma   90.00
#
_symmetry.space_group_name_H-M   'P 1'
#
loop_
_entity.id
_entity.type
_entity.pdbx_description
1 polymer ?
#
loop_
_entity_poly.entity_id
_entity_poly.type
_entity_poly.pdbx_seq_one_letter_code
_entity_poly.pdbx_strand_id
1 'polypeptide(L)'
;MLRIIIGLLLILFELNLGAGSYRIGLIPDFIGYVFLFFGMKAEQEKCLTYKKDKLYMIPFCLFSYAIYMGDLYGIIEGLVIPVVNIDVRLLCTFISMLLGIYTTYSIYKGVKTVEESFSVELKTKRIMYIWRIRVLCSFMEYLSLILVVGEMYLVMAIANIISGIVMAVYVTQVAIIYSELKRNNRLKRKGER
;
A
#
# COMPACT_ATOMS: atom_id res chain seq x y z
N MET A 1 8.98 -7.97 9.92
CA MET A 1 9.11 -7.83 8.44
C MET A 1 8.11 -8.66 7.61
N LEU A 2 7.98 -9.99 7.74
CA LEU A 2 7.09 -10.80 6.87
C LEU A 2 5.64 -10.27 6.82
N ARG A 3 5.08 -9.87 7.96
CA ARG A 3 3.73 -9.28 8.04
C ARG A 3 3.60 -7.96 7.28
N ILE A 4 4.67 -7.15 7.22
CA ILE A 4 4.71 -5.91 6.43
C ILE A 4 4.69 -6.24 4.94
N ILE A 5 5.43 -7.27 4.51
CA ILE A 5 5.47 -7.72 3.11
C ILE A 5 4.10 -8.25 2.69
N ILE A 6 3.47 -9.11 3.51
CA ILE A 6 2.14 -9.65 3.23
C ILE A 6 1.11 -8.51 3.14
N GLY A 7 1.14 -7.58 4.11
CA GLY A 7 0.24 -6.43 4.09
C GLY A 7 0.43 -5.54 2.87
N LEU A 8 1.69 -5.28 2.50
CA LEU A 8 2.03 -4.54 1.29
C LEU A 8 1.52 -5.27 0.04
N LEU A 9 1.76 -6.57 -0.11
CA LEU A 9 1.28 -7.33 -1.26
C LEU A 9 -0.24 -7.25 -1.41
N LEU A 10 -0.99 -7.36 -0.31
CA LEU A 10 -2.44 -7.27 -0.32
C LEU A 10 -2.94 -5.88 -0.74
N ILE A 11 -2.29 -4.79 -0.29
CA ILE A 11 -2.64 -3.42 -0.70
C ILE A 11 -2.21 -3.12 -2.14
N LEU A 12 -1.13 -3.75 -2.61
CA LEU A 12 -0.62 -3.53 -3.97
C LEU A 12 -1.39 -4.33 -5.03
N PHE A 13 -1.93 -5.49 -4.65
CA PHE A 13 -2.73 -6.38 -5.50
C PHE A 13 -4.22 -6.24 -5.21
N GLU A 14 -4.71 -5.01 -5.24
CA GLU A 14 -6.14 -4.71 -5.24
C GLU A 14 -6.73 -5.15 -6.60
N LEU A 15 -7.14 -6.41 -6.69
CA LEU A 15 -7.78 -6.98 -7.87
C LEU A 15 -9.28 -6.73 -7.80
N ASN A 16 -9.71 -5.62 -8.38
CA ASN A 16 -11.13 -5.30 -8.52
C ASN A 16 -11.70 -5.93 -9.81
N LEU A 17 -12.53 -6.97 -9.69
CA LEU A 17 -13.30 -7.50 -10.82
C LEU A 17 -14.58 -6.67 -10.98
N GLY A 18 -14.76 -6.05 -12.15
CA GLY A 18 -15.97 -5.33 -12.49
C GLY A 18 -16.67 -5.92 -13.70
N ALA A 19 -17.98 -6.15 -13.60
CA ALA A 19 -18.85 -6.48 -14.74
C ALA A 19 -20.06 -5.53 -14.71
N GLY A 20 -20.09 -4.57 -15.63
CA GLY A 20 -21.11 -3.51 -15.64
C GLY A 20 -20.98 -2.60 -14.42
N SER A 21 -22.04 -2.48 -13.63
CA SER A 21 -22.12 -1.58 -12.48
C SER A 21 -21.60 -2.20 -11.16
N TYR A 22 -21.43 -3.52 -11.11
CA TYR A 22 -20.86 -4.21 -9.95
C TYR A 22 -19.35 -4.29 -10.07
N ARG A 23 -18.64 -3.82 -9.05
CA ARG A 23 -17.19 -3.97 -8.90
C ARG A 23 -16.91 -4.58 -7.53
N ILE A 24 -16.43 -5.82 -7.52
CA ILE A 24 -16.10 -6.54 -6.30
C ILE A 24 -14.58 -6.70 -6.27
N GLY A 25 -13.96 -6.21 -5.19
CA GLY A 25 -12.57 -6.56 -4.87
C GLY A 25 -12.46 -8.04 -4.57
N LEU A 26 -11.72 -8.81 -5.37
CA LEU A 26 -11.42 -10.22 -5.10
C LEU A 26 -10.71 -10.40 -3.75
N ILE A 27 -9.87 -9.43 -3.41
CA ILE A 27 -9.08 -9.39 -2.19
C ILE A 27 -9.41 -8.07 -1.48
N PRO A 28 -9.90 -8.11 -0.24
CA PRO A 28 -10.18 -6.88 0.48
C PRO A 28 -8.90 -6.22 1.01
N ASP A 29 -8.65 -4.97 0.62
CA ASP A 29 -7.43 -4.24 1.01
C ASP A 29 -7.35 -3.96 2.52
N PHE A 30 -8.50 -3.97 3.21
CA PHE A 30 -8.56 -3.86 4.67
C PHE A 30 -7.71 -4.93 5.35
N ILE A 31 -7.63 -6.14 4.79
CA ILE A 31 -6.79 -7.22 5.31
C ILE A 31 -5.32 -6.78 5.24
N GLY A 32 -4.92 -6.15 4.15
CA GLY A 32 -3.57 -5.61 3.98
C GLY A 32 -3.21 -4.56 5.04
N TYR A 33 -4.13 -3.65 5.36
CA TYR A 33 -3.93 -2.66 6.42
C TYR A 33 -3.81 -3.30 7.82
N VAL A 34 -4.57 -4.37 8.10
CA VAL A 34 -4.42 -5.14 9.36
C VAL A 34 -3.03 -5.77 9.47
N PHE A 35 -2.54 -6.39 8.39
CA PHE A 35 -1.19 -6.97 8.38
C PHE A 35 -0.10 -5.92 8.53
N LEU A 36 -0.25 -4.74 7.91
CA LEU A 36 0.66 -3.61 8.10
C LEU A 36 0.65 -3.13 9.55
N PHE A 37 -0.50 -3.00 10.20
CA PHE A 37 -0.60 -2.59 11.60
C PHE A 37 0.20 -3.52 12.52
N PHE A 38 -0.03 -4.84 12.42
CA PHE A 38 0.70 -5.81 13.23
C PHE A 38 2.19 -5.89 12.85
N GLY A 39 2.52 -5.70 11.58
CA GLY A 39 3.89 -5.65 11.09
C GLY A 39 4.68 -4.46 11.64
N MET A 40 4.10 -3.27 11.59
CA MET A 40 4.68 -2.03 12.14
C MET A 40 4.78 -2.09 13.66
N LYS A 41 3.75 -2.62 14.35
CA LYS A 41 3.79 -2.84 15.82
C LYS A 41 4.94 -3.74 16.24
N ALA A 42 5.25 -4.78 15.46
CA ALA A 42 6.35 -5.70 15.77
C ALA A 42 7.76 -5.10 15.59
N GLU A 43 7.90 -4.03 14.79
CA GLU A 43 9.19 -3.38 14.53
C GLU A 43 9.27 -1.95 15.14
N GLN A 44 8.28 -1.56 15.95
CA GLN A 44 8.11 -0.20 16.49
C GLN A 44 9.27 0.29 17.37
N GLU A 45 9.97 -0.62 18.04
CA GLU A 45 11.10 -0.28 18.93
C GLU A 45 12.34 0.18 18.16
N LYS A 46 12.39 -0.10 16.85
CA LYS A 46 13.57 0.15 16.02
C LYS A 46 13.35 1.24 14.97
N CYS A 47 12.10 1.53 14.64
CA CYS A 47 11.75 2.55 13.67
C CYS A 47 10.74 3.52 14.32
N LEU A 48 11.23 4.70 14.72
CA LEU A 48 10.40 5.77 15.28
C LEU A 48 9.25 6.16 14.36
N THR A 49 9.45 6.06 13.04
CA THR A 49 8.42 6.28 12.01
C THR A 49 7.23 5.34 12.20
N TYR A 50 7.48 4.04 12.44
CA TYR A 50 6.41 3.05 12.65
C TYR A 50 5.63 3.24 13.94
N LYS A 51 6.16 3.99 14.92
CA LYS A 51 5.45 4.31 16.16
C LYS A 51 4.24 5.20 15.90
N LYS A 52 4.37 6.16 14.98
CA LYS A 52 3.29 7.07 14.56
C LYS A 52 2.44 6.44 13.46
N ASP A 53 3.09 5.86 12.45
CA ASP A 53 2.40 5.42 11.23
C ASP A 53 1.44 4.24 11.42
N LYS A 54 1.69 3.38 12.42
CA LYS A 54 0.78 2.27 12.76
C LYS A 54 -0.64 2.77 13.09
N LEU A 55 -0.77 3.94 13.73
CA LEU A 55 -2.07 4.41 14.19
C LEU A 55 -2.97 4.82 13.02
N TYR A 56 -2.37 5.26 11.91
CA TYR A 56 -3.10 5.58 10.68
C TYR A 56 -3.62 4.35 9.93
N MET A 57 -3.07 3.15 10.18
CA MET A 57 -3.57 1.93 9.54
C MET A 57 -4.97 1.54 10.03
N ILE A 58 -5.35 1.94 11.26
CA ILE A 58 -6.68 1.65 11.84
C ILE A 58 -7.80 2.36 11.08
N PRO A 59 -7.79 3.70 10.91
CA PRO A 59 -8.83 4.38 10.14
C PRO A 59 -8.84 3.94 8.67
N PHE A 60 -7.68 3.61 8.08
CA PHE A 60 -7.63 3.13 6.69
C PHE A 60 -8.27 1.75 6.53
N CYS A 61 -8.05 0.86 7.50
CA CYS A 61 -8.71 -0.43 7.57
C CYS A 61 -10.24 -0.27 7.67
N LEU A 62 -10.72 0.61 8.55
CA LEU A 62 -12.16 0.86 8.73
C LEU A 62 -12.79 1.46 7.47
N PHE A 63 -12.10 2.42 6.85
CA PHE A 63 -12.54 3.05 5.62
C PHE A 63 -12.64 2.04 4.46
N SER A 64 -11.58 1.26 4.23
CA SER A 64 -11.56 0.23 3.19
C SER A 64 -12.61 -0.86 3.43
N TYR A 65 -12.83 -1.24 4.70
CA TYR A 65 -13.90 -2.17 5.06
C TYR A 65 -15.30 -1.61 4.76
N ALA A 66 -15.55 -0.34 5.06
CA ALA A 66 -16.83 0.30 4.78
C ALA A 66 -17.10 0.39 3.27
N ILE A 67 -16.09 0.73 2.46
CA ILE A 67 -16.20 0.71 0.99
C ILE A 67 -16.50 -0.69 0.50
N TYR A 68 -15.72 -1.69 0.94
CA TYR A 68 -15.90 -3.08 0.53
C TYR A 68 -17.32 -3.59 0.82
N MET A 69 -17.84 -3.32 2.02
CA MET A 69 -19.22 -3.67 2.36
C MET A 69 -20.23 -2.88 1.52
N GLY A 70 -20.01 -1.59 1.30
CA GLY A 70 -20.87 -0.76 0.46
C GLY A 70 -20.95 -1.26 -0.99
N ASP A 71 -19.83 -1.73 -1.55
CA ASP A 71 -19.78 -2.34 -2.88
C ASP A 71 -20.44 -3.73 -2.90
N LEU A 72 -20.26 -4.55 -1.84
CA LEU A 72 -20.88 -5.87 -1.71
C LEU A 72 -22.41 -5.80 -1.69
N TYR A 73 -22.97 -4.80 -1.01
CA TYR A 73 -24.41 -4.57 -0.91
C TYR A 73 -24.97 -3.66 -2.02
N GLY A 74 -24.12 -3.14 -2.91
CA GLY A 74 -24.53 -2.20 -3.97
C GLY A 74 -25.02 -0.83 -3.46
N ILE A 75 -24.67 -0.44 -2.23
CA ILE A 75 -25.13 0.80 -1.58
C ILE A 75 -24.43 2.04 -2.17
N ILE A 76 -23.18 1.87 -2.62
CA ILE A 76 -22.38 2.95 -3.21
C ILE A 76 -22.79 3.23 -4.67
N GLU A 77 -23.51 2.29 -5.29
CA GLU A 77 -23.96 2.37 -6.67
C GLU A 77 -25.07 3.43 -6.83
N GLY A 78 -24.88 4.37 -7.77
CA GLY A 78 -25.87 5.42 -8.06
C GLY A 78 -26.05 6.48 -6.96
N LEU A 79 -25.25 6.42 -5.88
CA LEU A 79 -25.29 7.41 -4.82
C LEU A 79 -24.56 8.69 -5.30
N VAL A 80 -25.34 9.71 -5.66
CA VAL A 80 -24.85 11.03 -6.03
C VAL A 80 -25.09 11.99 -4.87
N ILE A 81 -24.08 12.77 -4.49
CA ILE A 81 -24.26 13.85 -3.51
C ILE A 81 -25.02 15.00 -4.22
N PRO A 82 -26.28 15.29 -3.86
CA PRO A 82 -27.13 16.21 -4.64
C PRO A 82 -26.59 17.65 -4.70
N VAL A 83 -25.82 18.04 -3.68
CA VAL A 83 -25.27 19.40 -3.55
C VAL A 83 -24.13 19.67 -4.53
N VAL A 84 -23.41 18.62 -4.96
CA VAL A 84 -22.17 18.77 -5.74
C VAL A 84 -22.21 17.99 -7.06
N ASN A 85 -23.24 17.18 -7.30
CA ASN A 85 -23.36 16.28 -8.46
C ASN A 85 -22.12 15.41 -8.67
N ILE A 86 -21.49 14.97 -7.57
CA ILE A 86 -20.34 14.06 -7.60
C ILE A 86 -20.82 12.67 -7.20
N ASP A 87 -20.48 11.67 -8.01
CA ASP A 87 -20.63 10.26 -7.67
C ASP A 87 -19.80 9.93 -6.43
N VAL A 88 -20.46 9.44 -5.38
CA VAL A 88 -19.79 9.03 -4.13
C VAL A 88 -18.69 8.00 -4.42
N ARG A 89 -18.89 7.14 -5.42
CA ARG A 89 -17.90 6.17 -5.88
C ARG A 89 -16.59 6.79 -6.35
N LEU A 90 -16.64 7.89 -7.11
CA LEU A 90 -15.44 8.60 -7.57
C LEU A 90 -14.65 9.13 -6.37
N LEU A 91 -15.36 9.70 -5.39
CA LEU A 91 -14.77 10.24 -4.17
C LEU A 91 -14.14 9.12 -3.31
N CYS A 92 -14.82 8.00 -3.13
CA CYS A 92 -14.29 6.82 -2.45
C CYS A 92 -13.03 6.26 -3.15
N THR A 93 -13.03 6.21 -4.49
CA THR A 93 -11.89 5.77 -5.30
C THR A 93 -10.69 6.71 -5.12
N PHE A 94 -10.94 8.03 -5.12
CA PHE A 94 -9.90 9.03 -4.92
C PHE A 94 -9.25 8.93 -3.53
N ILE A 95 -10.06 8.79 -2.48
CA ILE A 95 -9.54 8.63 -1.12
C ILE A 95 -8.72 7.33 -1.04
N SER A 96 -9.23 6.22 -1.56
CA SER A 96 -8.53 4.92 -1.55
C SER A 96 -7.16 5.00 -2.24
N MET A 97 -7.09 5.71 -3.38
CA MET A 97 -5.83 6.00 -4.06
C MET A 97 -4.83 6.75 -3.15
N LEU A 98 -5.28 7.81 -2.47
CA LEU A 98 -4.43 8.57 -1.54
C LEU A 98 -3.93 7.70 -0.38
N LEU A 99 -4.78 6.82 0.15
CA LEU A 99 -4.41 5.87 1.21
C LEU A 99 -3.33 4.89 0.72
N GLY A 100 -3.50 4.33 -0.49
CA GLY A 100 -2.50 3.45 -1.11
C GLY A 100 -1.14 4.15 -1.32
N ILE A 101 -1.15 5.39 -1.79
CA ILE A 101 0.08 6.20 -1.97
C ILE A 101 0.75 6.47 -0.61
N TYR A 102 -0.03 6.83 0.40
CA TYR A 102 0.50 7.12 1.73
C TYR A 102 1.10 5.88 2.39
N THR A 103 0.42 4.73 2.31
CA THR A 103 0.90 3.49 2.93
C THR A 103 2.17 2.97 2.28
N THR A 104 2.25 3.01 0.95
CA THR A 104 3.49 2.68 0.22
C THR A 104 4.64 3.65 0.55
N TYR A 105 4.35 4.93 0.79
CA TYR A 105 5.34 5.90 1.24
C TYR A 105 5.84 5.65 2.68
N SER A 106 4.94 5.27 3.60
CA SER A 106 5.31 4.90 4.97
C SER A 106 6.29 3.71 4.98
N ILE A 107 6.10 2.76 4.07
CA ILE A 107 7.01 1.62 3.90
C ILE A 107 8.39 2.07 3.40
N TYR A 108 8.44 2.95 2.41
CA TYR A 108 9.70 3.57 1.97
C TYR A 108 10.44 4.25 3.12
N LYS A 109 9.75 5.08 3.91
CA LYS A 109 10.36 5.73 5.09
C LYS A 109 10.89 4.71 6.09
N GLY A 110 10.15 3.64 6.33
CA GLY A 110 10.58 2.56 7.20
C GLY A 110 11.84 1.85 6.71
N VAL A 111 11.95 1.58 5.41
CA VAL A 111 13.17 1.03 4.79
C VAL A 111 14.34 2.00 4.97
N LYS A 112 14.13 3.29 4.73
CA LYS A 112 15.16 4.33 4.91
C LYS A 112 15.66 4.40 6.36
N THR A 113 14.76 4.34 7.34
CA THR A 113 15.17 4.35 8.76
C THR A 113 16.02 3.11 9.12
N VAL A 114 15.73 1.95 8.54
CA VAL A 114 16.55 0.74 8.72
C VAL A 114 17.93 0.92 8.08
N GLU A 115 17.99 1.52 6.90
CA GLU A 115 19.24 1.87 6.22
C GLU A 115 20.14 2.74 7.10
N GLU A 116 19.58 3.85 7.60
CA GLU A 116 20.28 4.81 8.47
C GLU A 116 20.72 4.15 9.79
N SER A 117 19.91 3.27 10.36
CA SER A 117 20.22 2.60 11.64
C SER A 117 21.34 1.57 11.54
N PHE A 118 21.49 0.91 10.38
CA PHE A 118 22.51 -0.12 10.18
C PHE A 118 23.71 0.37 9.36
N SER A 119 23.66 1.61 8.84
CA SER A 119 24.71 2.19 7.96
C SER A 119 25.06 1.30 6.77
N VAL A 120 24.07 0.58 6.25
CA VAL A 120 24.20 -0.27 5.06
C VAL A 120 23.49 0.43 3.92
N GLU A 121 24.10 0.56 2.74
CA GLU A 121 23.37 1.05 1.57
C GLU A 121 22.30 0.04 1.16
N LEU A 122 21.04 0.40 1.39
CA LEU A 122 19.87 -0.33 0.89
C LEU A 122 19.45 0.33 -0.42
N LYS A 123 18.76 -0.42 -1.29
CA LYS A 123 18.28 0.09 -2.60
C LYS A 123 17.14 1.13 -2.47
N THR A 124 17.13 1.93 -1.40
CA THR A 124 16.14 2.94 -1.02
C THR A 124 15.94 4.00 -2.09
N LYS A 125 17.01 4.43 -2.79
CA LYS A 125 16.90 5.32 -3.96
C LYS A 125 16.02 4.72 -5.06
N ARG A 126 16.15 3.41 -5.32
CA ARG A 126 15.32 2.70 -6.32
C ARG A 126 13.88 2.58 -5.87
N ILE A 127 13.65 2.27 -4.60
CA ILE A 127 12.29 2.20 -4.01
C ILE A 127 11.57 3.56 -4.14
N MET A 128 12.28 4.66 -3.86
CA MET A 128 11.73 6.02 -4.03
C MET A 128 11.37 6.31 -5.49
N TYR A 129 12.21 5.90 -6.44
CA TYR A 129 11.94 6.10 -7.86
C TYR A 129 10.69 5.32 -8.33
N ILE A 130 10.57 4.05 -7.93
CA ILE A 130 9.40 3.22 -8.23
C ILE A 130 8.13 3.80 -7.60
N TRP A 131 8.23 4.29 -6.36
CA TRP A 131 7.10 4.95 -5.69
C TRP A 131 6.65 6.20 -6.46
N ARG A 132 7.57 7.01 -6.99
CA ARG A 132 7.21 8.18 -7.83
C ARG A 132 6.49 7.77 -9.11
N ILE A 133 6.97 6.73 -9.79
CA ILE A 133 6.28 6.18 -10.98
C ILE A 133 4.87 5.73 -10.60
N ARG A 134 4.72 5.00 -9.49
CA ARG A 134 3.43 4.53 -9.01
C ARG A 134 2.46 5.69 -8.75
N VAL A 135 2.92 6.75 -8.08
CA VAL A 135 2.11 7.97 -7.86
C VAL A 135 1.61 8.53 -9.18
N LEU A 136 2.48 8.70 -10.16
CA LEU A 136 2.10 9.20 -11.48
C LEU A 136 1.10 8.28 -12.18
N CYS A 137 1.34 6.97 -12.18
CA CYS A 137 0.42 5.98 -12.76
C CYS A 137 -0.96 6.01 -12.07
N SER A 138 -1.01 6.06 -10.74
CA SER A 138 -2.29 6.10 -9.99
C SER A 138 -3.08 7.38 -10.26
N PHE A 139 -2.41 8.55 -10.33
CA PHE A 139 -3.09 9.79 -10.71
C PHE A 139 -3.61 9.76 -12.15
N MET A 140 -2.81 9.22 -13.08
CA MET A 140 -3.23 9.09 -14.48
C MET A 140 -4.38 8.08 -14.63
N GLU A 141 -4.36 6.98 -13.89
CA GLU A 141 -5.45 6.00 -13.83
C GLU A 141 -6.75 6.66 -13.37
N TYR A 142 -6.70 7.44 -12.28
CA TYR A 142 -7.86 8.18 -11.78
C TYR A 142 -8.36 9.23 -12.78
N LEU A 143 -7.45 9.95 -13.44
CA LEU A 143 -7.80 10.94 -14.46
C LEU A 143 -8.45 10.29 -15.68
N SER A 144 -7.93 9.16 -16.16
CA SER A 144 -8.52 8.39 -17.26
C SER A 144 -9.92 7.90 -16.93
N LEU A 145 -10.17 7.56 -15.66
CA LEU A 145 -11.49 7.16 -15.18
C LEU A 145 -12.49 8.32 -15.21
N ILE A 146 -12.09 9.54 -14.83
CA ILE A 146 -12.93 10.75 -14.93
C ILE A 146 -13.24 11.12 -16.38
N LEU A 147 -12.23 11.04 -17.26
CA LEU A 147 -12.38 11.40 -18.67
C LEU A 147 -13.08 10.32 -19.51
N VAL A 148 -13.47 9.20 -18.91
CA VAL A 148 -14.14 8.06 -19.56
C VAL A 148 -13.31 7.51 -20.74
N VAL A 149 -11.98 7.58 -20.65
CA VAL A 149 -11.06 7.03 -21.67
C VAL A 149 -10.67 5.62 -21.25
N GLY A 150 -11.53 4.65 -21.57
CA GLY A 150 -11.42 3.27 -21.09
C GLY A 150 -10.11 2.56 -21.45
N GLU A 151 -9.56 2.80 -22.65
CA GLU A 151 -8.30 2.18 -23.09
C GLU A 151 -7.11 2.67 -22.27
N MET A 152 -7.05 3.98 -21.99
CA MET A 152 -5.96 4.59 -21.20
C MET A 152 -6.03 4.13 -19.74
N TYR A 153 -7.23 3.96 -19.20
CA TYR A 153 -7.44 3.42 -17.86
C TYR A 153 -6.82 2.02 -17.73
N LEU A 154 -7.04 1.11 -18.68
CA LEU A 154 -6.47 -0.24 -18.65
C LEU A 154 -4.94 -0.22 -18.69
N VAL A 155 -4.35 0.60 -19.55
CA VAL A 155 -2.88 0.75 -19.65
C VAL A 155 -2.30 1.25 -18.34
N MET A 156 -2.92 2.26 -17.72
CA MET A 156 -2.45 2.82 -16.44
C MET A 156 -2.65 1.83 -15.28
N ALA A 157 -3.75 1.10 -15.24
CA ALA A 157 -3.99 0.07 -14.23
C ALA A 157 -2.93 -1.05 -14.30
N ILE A 158 -2.60 -1.52 -15.52
CA ILE A 158 -1.52 -2.51 -15.73
C ILE A 158 -0.17 -1.94 -15.27
N ALA A 159 0.15 -0.70 -15.63
CA ALA A 159 1.39 -0.04 -15.19
C ALA A 159 1.45 0.09 -13.66
N ASN A 160 0.32 0.39 -13.01
CA ASN A 160 0.20 0.49 -11.56
C ASN A 160 0.46 -0.87 -10.88
N ILE A 161 -0.10 -1.96 -11.42
CA ILE A 161 0.17 -3.33 -10.95
C ILE A 161 1.66 -3.68 -11.13
N ILE A 162 2.24 -3.44 -12.31
CA ILE A 162 3.66 -3.73 -12.58
C ILE A 162 4.55 -2.95 -11.59
N SER A 163 4.29 -1.66 -11.39
CA SER A 163 5.05 -0.84 -10.44
C SER A 163 4.94 -1.38 -9.01
N GLY A 164 3.78 -1.91 -8.63
CA GLY A 164 3.55 -2.56 -7.35
C GLY A 164 4.38 -3.82 -7.19
N ILE A 165 4.35 -4.72 -8.17
CA ILE A 165 5.15 -5.95 -8.18
C ILE A 165 6.63 -5.62 -8.01
N VAL A 166 7.13 -4.68 -8.81
CA VAL A 166 8.54 -4.26 -8.75
C VAL A 166 8.87 -3.72 -7.35
N MET A 167 8.01 -2.86 -6.78
CA MET A 167 8.20 -2.35 -5.42
C MET A 167 8.23 -3.47 -4.37
N ALA A 168 7.32 -4.44 -4.45
CA ALA A 168 7.27 -5.59 -3.55
C ALA A 168 8.54 -6.45 -3.63
N VAL A 169 9.09 -6.67 -4.82
CA VAL A 169 10.35 -7.38 -5.03
C VAL A 169 11.52 -6.64 -4.37
N TYR A 170 11.58 -5.32 -4.48
CA TYR A 170 12.64 -4.56 -3.79
C TYR A 170 12.49 -4.57 -2.27
N VAL A 171 11.26 -4.48 -1.76
CA VAL A 171 11.02 -4.53 -0.31
C VAL A 171 11.34 -5.92 0.26
N THR A 172 11.06 -7.00 -0.46
CA THR A 172 11.44 -8.37 -0.05
C THR A 172 12.95 -8.55 -0.04
N GLN A 173 13.67 -8.07 -1.04
CA GLN A 173 15.14 -8.09 -1.05
C GLN A 173 15.72 -7.37 0.19
N VAL A 174 15.20 -6.19 0.51
CA VAL A 174 15.61 -5.45 1.71
C VAL A 174 15.32 -6.24 2.99
N ALA A 175 14.16 -6.89 3.06
CA ALA A 175 13.79 -7.68 4.23
C ALA A 175 14.68 -8.91 4.43
N ILE A 176 15.14 -9.55 3.35
CA ILE A 176 16.10 -10.66 3.41
C ILE A 176 17.43 -10.17 3.98
N ILE A 177 17.99 -9.09 3.43
CA ILE A 177 19.24 -8.49 3.93
C ILE A 177 19.12 -8.11 5.41
N TYR A 178 18.00 -7.49 5.79
CA TYR A 178 17.73 -7.16 7.20
C TYR A 178 17.68 -8.40 8.10
N SER A 179 17.11 -9.51 7.62
CA SER A 179 17.05 -10.76 8.38
C SER A 179 18.44 -11.38 8.63
N GLU A 180 19.34 -11.27 7.66
CA GLU A 180 20.73 -11.72 7.76
C GLU A 180 21.53 -10.85 8.73
N LEU A 181 21.43 -9.53 8.61
CA LEU A 181 22.07 -8.58 9.54
C LEU A 181 21.61 -8.82 11.00
N LYS A 182 20.31 -9.08 11.19
CA LYS A 182 19.74 -9.41 12.51
C LYS A 182 20.27 -10.73 13.05
N ARG A 183 20.46 -11.74 12.19
CA ARG A 183 21.05 -13.03 12.58
C ARG A 183 22.50 -12.85 13.01
N ASN A 184 23.30 -12.12 12.24
CA ASN A 184 24.72 -11.88 12.54
C ASN A 184 24.94 -11.11 13.85
N ASN A 185 24.15 -10.06 14.10
CA ASN A 185 24.22 -9.32 15.37
C ASN A 185 23.80 -10.14 16.59
N ARG A 186 22.86 -11.09 16.44
CA ARG A 186 22.49 -12.01 17.53
C ARG A 186 23.60 -13.03 17.83
N LEU A 187 24.32 -13.49 16.80
CA LEU A 187 25.44 -14.42 16.96
C LEU A 187 26.63 -13.75 17.65
N LYS A 188 27.00 -12.53 17.28
CA LYS A 188 28.05 -11.76 17.99
C LYS A 188 27.77 -11.62 19.49
N ARG A 189 26.56 -11.19 19.86
CA ARG A 189 26.14 -11.06 21.27
C ARG A 189 26.09 -12.38 22.06
N LYS A 190 26.03 -13.53 21.38
CA LYS A 190 26.05 -14.86 22.00
C LYS A 190 27.45 -15.45 22.12
N GLY A 191 28.40 -15.03 21.27
CA GLY A 191 29.81 -15.43 21.36
C GLY A 191 30.63 -14.60 22.35
N GLU A 192 30.12 -13.44 22.76
CA GLU A 192 30.72 -12.55 23.78
C GLU A 192 30.25 -12.86 25.22
N ARG A 193 29.50 -13.94 25.44
CA ARG A 193 29.04 -14.43 26.75
C ARG A 193 29.53 -15.85 26.97
#